data_AF-A0A7Z0NG23-F1
#
_entry.id   AF-A0A7Z0NG23-F1
#
_cell.length_a   1.000
_cell.length_b   1.000
_cell.length_c   1.000
_cell.angle_alpha   90.00
_cell.angle_beta   90.00
_cell.angle_gamma   90.00
#
_symmetry.space_group_name_H-M   'P 1'
#
loop_
_entity.id
_entity.type
_entity.pdbx_description
1 polymer ?
#
loop_
_entity_poly.entity_id
_entity_poly.type
_entity_poly.pdbx_seq_one_letter_code
_entity_poly.pdbx_strand_id
1 'polypeptide(L)'
;MKKTAMVLTLVLLAGCAAQQQGLRETDLRNPELMRGEKLIGMNFPKLQGALFKHQAACGEALTFKVDAGQTSYATIIYNPAGTDILEHAVMLDLVQHKANFLHDERVKATIYTYYWNAGVEDSVDHVLRIFSHPELCKGDPTPAPEPKEQSAR
;
A
#
# COMPACT_ATOMS: atom_id res chain seq x y z
N MET A 1 25.18 -47.10 47.83
CA MET A 1 23.91 -46.32 47.80
C MET A 1 24.31 -44.85 47.71
N LYS A 2 23.84 -43.96 46.85
CA LYS A 2 22.72 -43.93 45.90
C LYS A 2 22.90 -42.62 45.07
N LYS A 3 22.93 -42.74 43.73
CA LYS A 3 22.36 -41.83 42.70
C LYS A 3 23.04 -40.46 42.46
N THR A 4 23.80 -40.31 41.37
CA THR A 4 23.38 -39.84 40.00
C THR A 4 22.81 -38.43 40.02
N ALA A 5 23.52 -37.42 39.52
CA ALA A 5 23.64 -37.01 38.11
C ALA A 5 22.88 -35.70 37.93
N MET A 6 23.61 -34.59 37.73
CA MET A 6 23.05 -33.28 37.42
C MET A 6 23.57 -32.91 36.04
N VAL A 7 22.76 -33.22 35.02
CA VAL A 7 23.02 -32.87 33.62
C VAL A 7 21.71 -32.29 33.06
N LEU A 8 21.86 -31.26 32.22
CA LEU A 8 20.90 -30.72 31.24
C LEU A 8 19.74 -29.85 31.77
N THR A 9 19.96 -28.53 31.75
CA THR A 9 18.90 -27.50 31.67
C THR A 9 19.30 -26.33 30.76
N LEU A 10 19.76 -26.62 29.54
CA LEU A 10 20.21 -25.58 28.57
C LEU A 10 19.52 -25.63 27.19
N VAL A 11 18.37 -26.31 27.03
CA VAL A 11 17.74 -26.50 25.71
C VAL A 11 16.26 -26.08 25.65
N LEU A 12 15.87 -24.98 26.30
CA LEU A 12 14.47 -24.48 26.20
C LEU A 12 14.31 -23.04 25.70
N LEU A 13 15.39 -22.33 25.34
CA LEU A 13 15.29 -20.94 24.86
C LEU A 13 15.53 -20.74 23.35
N ALA A 14 15.86 -21.79 22.59
CA ALA A 14 16.10 -21.66 21.15
C ALA A 14 14.81 -21.70 20.29
N GLY A 15 13.62 -21.92 20.88
CA GLY A 15 12.37 -22.12 20.15
C GLY A 15 11.49 -20.88 19.93
N CYS A 16 11.75 -19.76 20.61
CA CYS A 16 10.89 -18.55 20.54
C CYS A 16 11.39 -17.48 19.55
N ALA A 17 12.20 -17.86 18.54
CA ALA A 17 12.64 -16.94 17.50
C ALA A 17 12.28 -17.39 16.08
N ALA A 18 11.57 -18.52 15.93
CA ALA A 18 10.92 -18.88 14.67
C ALA A 18 9.62 -18.09 14.53
N GLN A 19 9.73 -16.76 14.49
CA GLN A 19 8.63 -15.93 14.01
C GLN A 19 8.43 -16.29 12.54
N GLN A 20 7.21 -16.72 12.19
CA GLN A 20 6.81 -16.80 10.79
C GLN A 20 7.10 -15.43 10.18
N GLN A 21 8.10 -15.39 9.30
CA GLN A 21 8.45 -14.18 8.56
C GLN A 21 7.35 -13.96 7.55
N GLY A 22 6.31 -13.24 7.96
CA GLY A 22 5.25 -12.78 7.07
C GLY A 22 5.84 -11.93 5.96
N LEU A 23 5.15 -11.89 4.82
CA LEU A 23 5.58 -11.14 3.65
C LEU A 23 5.84 -9.67 4.00
N ARG A 24 7.04 -9.17 3.64
CA ARG A 24 7.49 -7.80 3.91
C ARG A 24 7.36 -6.92 2.67
N GLU A 25 7.49 -5.61 2.85
CA GLU A 25 7.47 -4.64 1.73
C GLU A 25 8.50 -4.97 0.64
N THR A 26 9.71 -5.38 1.04
CA THR A 26 10.78 -5.75 0.11
C THR A 26 10.43 -6.96 -0.75
N ASP A 27 9.67 -7.89 -0.19
CA ASP A 27 9.27 -9.12 -0.88
C ASP A 27 8.18 -8.82 -1.91
N LEU A 28 7.31 -7.85 -1.62
CA LEU A 28 6.30 -7.36 -2.55
C LEU A 28 6.89 -6.63 -3.76
N ARG A 29 8.07 -6.00 -3.64
CA ARG A 29 8.78 -5.32 -4.75
C ARG A 29 9.40 -6.29 -5.76
N ASN A 30 8.88 -7.51 -5.87
CA ASN A 30 9.24 -8.46 -6.92
C ASN A 30 8.49 -8.06 -8.22
N PRO A 31 9.19 -7.92 -9.37
CA PRO A 31 8.56 -7.68 -10.67
C PRO A 31 7.42 -8.65 -11.04
N GLU A 32 7.47 -9.91 -10.57
CA GLU A 32 6.41 -10.90 -10.79
C GLU A 32 5.10 -10.58 -10.04
N LEU A 33 5.20 -9.78 -8.98
CA LEU A 33 4.07 -9.34 -8.16
C LEU A 33 3.56 -7.95 -8.59
N MET A 34 4.18 -7.34 -9.60
CA MET A 34 3.75 -6.07 -10.16
C MET A 34 2.45 -6.26 -10.95
N ARG A 35 1.45 -5.44 -10.65
CA ARG A 35 0.12 -5.49 -11.29
C ARG A 35 -0.08 -4.40 -12.33
N GLY A 36 0.74 -3.36 -12.28
CA GLY A 36 0.76 -2.32 -13.30
C GLY A 36 1.17 -0.98 -12.74
N GLU A 37 1.04 0.04 -13.59
CA GLU A 37 1.33 1.43 -13.24
C GLU A 37 0.12 2.32 -13.49
N LYS A 38 -0.03 3.36 -12.68
CA LYS A 38 -1.03 4.42 -12.86
C LYS A 38 -0.40 5.80 -12.69
N LEU A 39 -0.83 6.73 -13.53
CA LEU A 39 -0.52 8.15 -13.37
C LEU A 39 -1.66 8.82 -12.61
N ILE A 40 -1.31 9.49 -11.53
CA ILE A 40 -2.22 10.23 -10.67
C ILE A 40 -1.91 11.72 -10.87
N GLY A 41 -2.90 12.50 -11.29
CA GLY A 41 -2.77 13.93 -11.62
C GLY A 41 -2.67 14.84 -10.39
N MET A 42 -1.82 14.49 -9.43
CA MET A 42 -1.57 15.25 -8.22
C MET A 42 -0.17 14.99 -7.66
N ASN A 43 0.18 15.70 -6.59
CA ASN A 43 1.45 15.58 -5.87
C ASN A 43 1.28 14.92 -4.51
N PHE A 44 2.38 14.60 -3.84
CA PHE A 44 2.35 13.93 -2.53
C PHE A 44 1.52 14.67 -1.47
N PRO A 45 1.60 16.01 -1.31
CA PRO A 45 0.72 16.71 -0.37
C PRO A 45 -0.77 16.54 -0.66
N LYS A 46 -1.18 16.66 -1.93
CA LYS A 46 -2.58 16.44 -2.33
C LYS A 46 -3.01 15.00 -2.12
N LEU A 47 -2.14 14.04 -2.45
CA LEU A 47 -2.37 12.62 -2.26
C LEU A 47 -2.57 12.30 -0.77
N GLN A 48 -1.66 12.77 0.09
CA GLN A 48 -1.75 12.59 1.53
C GLN A 48 -3.00 13.26 2.10
N GLY A 49 -3.38 14.43 1.58
CA GLY A 49 -4.63 15.08 1.91
C GLY A 49 -5.87 14.26 1.54
N ALA A 50 -5.86 13.56 0.40
CA ALA A 50 -6.93 12.64 0.02
C ALA A 50 -7.02 11.45 0.99
N LEU A 51 -5.88 10.86 1.36
CA LEU A 51 -5.83 9.78 2.35
C LEU A 51 -6.39 10.22 3.72
N PHE A 52 -6.05 11.42 4.19
CA PHE A 52 -6.58 11.94 5.44
C PHE A 52 -8.08 12.24 5.39
N LYS A 53 -8.58 12.79 4.27
CA LYS A 53 -10.02 12.99 4.07
C LYS A 53 -10.76 11.65 4.10
N HIS A 54 -10.18 10.63 3.47
CA HIS A 54 -10.75 9.29 3.48
C HIS A 54 -10.78 8.66 4.86
N GLN A 55 -9.68 8.76 5.62
CA GLN A 55 -9.65 8.32 7.01
C GLN A 55 -10.72 9.03 7.86
N ALA A 56 -10.93 10.33 7.64
CA ALA A 56 -11.95 11.08 8.37
C ALA A 56 -13.39 10.67 7.99
N ALA A 57 -13.64 10.33 6.73
CA ALA A 57 -14.95 9.91 6.24
C ALA A 57 -15.29 8.46 6.60
N CYS A 58 -14.33 7.55 6.44
CA CYS A 58 -14.56 6.10 6.46
C CYS A 58 -13.95 5.39 7.67
N GLY A 59 -13.13 6.08 8.47
CA GLY A 59 -12.36 5.47 9.57
C GLY A 59 -11.24 4.52 9.09
N GLU A 60 -10.98 4.48 7.79
CA GLU A 60 -10.03 3.60 7.13
C GLU A 60 -8.72 4.35 6.87
N ALA A 61 -7.65 3.93 7.55
CA ALA A 61 -6.34 4.56 7.42
C ALA A 61 -5.43 3.74 6.50
N LEU A 62 -4.79 4.44 5.56
CA LEU A 62 -3.73 3.89 4.73
C LEU A 62 -2.38 4.41 5.23
N THR A 63 -1.36 3.57 5.20
CA THR A 63 0.00 3.99 5.56
C THR A 63 0.60 4.73 4.37
N PHE A 64 1.02 5.98 4.57
CA PHE A 64 1.81 6.75 3.61
C PHE A 64 3.19 7.02 4.22
N LYS A 65 4.25 6.55 3.56
CA LYS A 65 5.64 6.67 4.03
C LYS A 65 6.50 7.29 2.94
N VAL A 66 7.14 8.41 3.22
CA VAL A 66 8.18 8.98 2.34
C VAL A 66 9.49 8.21 2.56
N ASP A 67 10.20 7.91 1.48
CA ASP A 67 11.45 7.18 1.55
C ASP A 67 12.56 8.03 2.19
N ALA A 68 13.34 7.42 3.07
CA ALA A 68 14.37 8.12 3.83
C ALA A 68 15.41 8.77 2.90
N GLY A 69 15.57 10.09 3.02
CA GLY A 69 16.49 10.87 2.19
C GLY A 69 16.04 11.10 0.75
N GLN A 70 14.81 10.72 0.40
CA GLN A 70 14.30 10.69 -0.97
C GLN A 70 12.93 11.37 -1.07
N THR A 71 12.90 12.68 -1.30
CA THR A 71 11.65 13.46 -1.26
C THR A 71 10.70 13.21 -2.44
N SER A 72 11.17 12.59 -3.51
CA SER A 72 10.37 12.25 -4.69
C SER A 72 9.81 10.83 -4.67
N TYR A 73 10.09 10.06 -3.62
CA TYR A 73 9.70 8.66 -3.49
C TYR A 73 8.89 8.43 -2.21
N ALA A 74 7.84 7.64 -2.33
CA ALA A 74 7.01 7.27 -1.19
C ALA A 74 6.35 5.92 -1.45
N THR A 75 5.86 5.29 -0.40
CA THR A 75 5.09 4.05 -0.46
C THR A 75 3.75 4.25 0.22
N ILE A 76 2.68 3.77 -0.41
CA ILE A 76 1.38 3.57 0.23
C ILE A 76 1.19 2.08 0.48
N ILE A 77 0.69 1.73 1.66
CA ILE A 77 0.27 0.37 1.98
C ILE A 77 -1.17 0.41 2.46
N TYR A 78 -2.01 -0.33 1.76
CA TYR A 78 -3.35 -0.67 2.19
C TYR A 78 -3.37 -2.12 2.64
N ASN A 79 -3.57 -2.35 3.95
CA ASN A 79 -3.72 -3.69 4.50
C ASN A 79 -5.04 -3.80 5.28
N PRO A 80 -6.12 -4.31 4.65
CA PRO A 80 -7.41 -4.40 5.31
C PRO A 80 -7.42 -5.36 6.51
N ALA A 81 -6.47 -6.30 6.59
CA ALA A 81 -6.35 -7.20 7.72
C ALA A 81 -5.86 -6.50 8.99
N GLY A 82 -5.24 -5.31 8.87
CA GLY A 82 -4.68 -4.57 10.00
C GLY A 82 -3.53 -5.29 10.71
N THR A 83 -2.91 -6.27 10.05
CA THR A 83 -1.77 -7.03 10.58
C THR A 83 -0.46 -6.55 9.97
N ASP A 84 0.67 -6.98 10.53
CA ASP A 84 2.00 -6.72 9.94
C ASP A 84 2.31 -7.61 8.72
N ILE A 85 1.38 -8.52 8.35
CA ILE A 85 1.56 -9.48 7.26
C ILE A 85 0.95 -8.89 5.98
N LEU A 86 1.74 -8.76 4.92
CA LEU A 86 1.35 -8.08 3.68
C LEU A 86 0.83 -8.99 2.57
N GLU A 87 0.51 -10.26 2.86
CA GLU A 87 0.04 -11.25 1.86
C GLU A 87 -1.22 -10.81 1.11
N HIS A 88 -2.10 -10.05 1.76
CA HIS A 88 -3.33 -9.50 1.17
C HIS A 88 -3.29 -7.97 1.04
N ALA A 89 -2.13 -7.37 1.24
CA ALA A 89 -1.98 -5.93 1.12
C ALA A 89 -1.89 -5.51 -0.35
N VAL A 90 -2.34 -4.27 -0.60
CA VAL A 90 -2.06 -3.54 -1.83
C VAL A 90 -0.99 -2.51 -1.50
N MET A 91 0.16 -2.62 -2.16
CA MET A 91 1.28 -1.70 -1.99
C MET A 91 1.48 -0.89 -3.28
N LEU A 92 1.61 0.43 -3.13
CA LEU A 92 1.95 1.34 -4.22
C LEU A 92 3.30 1.97 -3.93
N ASP A 93 4.29 1.76 -4.79
CA ASP A 93 5.47 2.62 -4.82
C ASP A 93 5.20 3.83 -5.71
N LEU A 94 5.57 5.01 -5.21
CA LEU A 94 5.23 6.28 -5.79
C LEU A 94 6.47 7.04 -6.22
N VAL A 95 6.40 7.67 -7.39
CA VAL A 95 7.42 8.59 -7.89
C VAL A 95 6.74 9.91 -8.27
N GLN A 96 7.11 11.00 -7.58
CA GLN A 96 6.62 12.34 -7.90
C GLN A 96 7.42 12.94 -9.05
N HIS A 97 6.72 13.29 -10.13
CA HIS A 97 7.26 14.02 -11.26
C HIS A 97 6.84 15.48 -11.16
N LYS A 98 7.82 16.39 -11.14
CA LYS A 98 7.57 17.83 -11.21
C LYS A 98 6.93 18.21 -12.54
N ALA A 99 6.14 19.29 -12.51
CA ALA A 99 5.60 19.90 -13.71
C ALA A 99 6.72 20.26 -14.70
N ASN A 100 6.44 20.12 -15.99
CA ASN A 100 7.30 20.54 -17.08
C ASN A 100 6.46 21.16 -18.20
N PHE A 101 7.10 21.57 -19.29
CA PHE A 101 6.42 22.23 -20.41
C PHE A 101 5.29 21.39 -21.05
N LEU A 102 5.38 20.06 -20.97
CA LEU A 102 4.42 19.15 -21.61
C LEU A 102 3.32 18.70 -20.66
N HIS A 103 3.55 18.74 -19.36
CA HIS A 103 2.69 18.09 -18.38
C HIS A 103 2.73 18.76 -17.01
N ASP A 104 1.57 18.80 -16.37
CA ASP A 104 1.44 19.16 -14.97
C ASP A 104 2.12 18.16 -14.03
N GLU A 105 2.22 18.56 -12.76
CA GLU A 105 2.72 17.71 -11.69
C GLU A 105 1.86 16.46 -11.52
N ARG A 106 2.53 15.32 -11.35
CA ARG A 106 1.90 14.01 -11.31
C ARG A 106 2.71 13.02 -10.49
N VAL A 107 2.04 11.99 -10.00
CA VAL A 107 2.66 10.86 -9.33
C VAL A 107 2.47 9.62 -10.18
N LYS A 108 3.56 8.90 -10.45
CA LYS A 108 3.49 7.54 -10.98
C LYS A 108 3.40 6.58 -9.81
N ALA A 109 2.37 5.75 -9.79
CA ALA A 109 2.20 4.67 -8.82
C ALA A 109 2.44 3.32 -9.50
N THR A 110 3.35 2.51 -8.96
CA THR A 110 3.57 1.12 -9.34
C THR A 110 2.92 0.22 -8.31
N ILE A 111 2.01 -0.65 -8.73
CA ILE A 111 1.13 -1.42 -7.87
C ILE A 111 1.69 -2.84 -7.69
N TYR A 112 1.75 -3.31 -6.46
CA TYR A 112 2.21 -4.65 -6.08
C TYR A 112 1.18 -5.35 -5.20
N THR A 113 0.92 -6.62 -5.50
CA THR A 113 0.10 -7.51 -4.64
C THR A 113 0.65 -8.93 -4.72
N TYR A 114 0.67 -9.64 -3.59
CA TYR A 114 1.14 -11.02 -3.57
C TYR A 114 0.15 -11.96 -4.27
N TYR A 115 -1.10 -11.96 -3.82
CA TYR A 115 -2.18 -12.67 -4.48
C TYR A 115 -2.89 -11.79 -5.52
N TRP A 116 -3.36 -12.41 -6.60
CA TRP A 116 -4.23 -11.77 -7.59
C TRP A 116 -5.53 -12.56 -7.71
N ASN A 117 -6.62 -11.97 -7.22
CA ASN A 117 -7.98 -12.48 -7.31
C ASN A 117 -8.96 -11.29 -7.33
N ALA A 118 -10.25 -11.55 -7.57
CA ALA A 118 -11.25 -10.50 -7.69
C ALA A 118 -11.31 -9.56 -6.47
N GLY A 119 -11.19 -10.09 -5.25
CA GLY A 119 -11.21 -9.25 -4.04
C GLY A 119 -9.97 -8.34 -3.88
N VAL A 120 -8.82 -8.76 -4.42
CA VAL A 120 -7.62 -7.91 -4.49
C VAL A 120 -7.75 -6.87 -5.59
N GLU A 121 -8.32 -7.22 -6.74
CA GLU A 121 -8.62 -6.27 -7.82
C GLU A 121 -9.54 -5.15 -7.31
N ASP A 122 -10.64 -5.51 -6.62
CA ASP A 122 -11.53 -4.56 -5.95
C ASP A 122 -10.79 -3.67 -4.94
N SER A 123 -9.80 -4.22 -4.25
CA SER A 123 -8.99 -3.47 -3.28
C SER A 123 -8.04 -2.49 -3.98
N VAL A 124 -7.46 -2.86 -5.12
CA VAL A 124 -6.66 -1.95 -5.95
C VAL A 124 -7.52 -0.80 -6.45
N ASP A 125 -8.69 -1.10 -7.01
CA ASP A 125 -9.60 -0.09 -7.52
C ASP A 125 -10.10 0.84 -6.42
N HIS A 126 -10.40 0.29 -5.25
CA HIS A 126 -10.74 1.08 -4.06
C HIS A 126 -9.61 2.03 -3.67
N VAL A 127 -8.36 1.56 -3.56
CA VAL A 127 -7.21 2.40 -3.21
C VAL A 127 -7.00 3.52 -4.23
N LEU A 128 -7.09 3.21 -5.53
CA LEU A 128 -6.95 4.21 -6.58
C LEU A 128 -8.10 5.23 -6.58
N ARG A 129 -9.31 4.80 -6.23
CA ARG A 129 -10.50 5.67 -6.14
C ARG A 129 -10.38 6.69 -5.02
N ILE A 130 -9.75 6.36 -3.89
CA ILE A 130 -9.54 7.29 -2.76
C ILE A 130 -8.90 8.61 -3.22
N PHE A 131 -8.02 8.57 -4.22
CA PHE A 131 -7.36 9.77 -4.71
C PHE A 131 -8.30 10.73 -5.43
N SER A 132 -9.31 10.22 -6.13
CA SER A 132 -10.28 11.04 -6.86
C SER A 132 -11.55 11.35 -6.04
N HIS A 133 -11.95 10.42 -5.18
CA HIS A 133 -13.19 10.48 -4.39
C HIS A 133 -12.90 10.02 -2.96
N PRO A 134 -12.15 10.80 -2.17
CA PRO A 134 -11.75 10.40 -0.82
C PRO A 134 -12.93 10.19 0.14
N GLU A 135 -14.08 10.81 -0.13
CA GLU A 135 -15.31 10.67 0.66
C GLU A 135 -16.02 9.31 0.51
N LEU A 136 -15.66 8.51 -0.50
CA LEU A 136 -16.32 7.23 -0.76
C LEU A 136 -15.63 6.09 -0.03
N CYS A 137 -16.40 5.32 0.73
CA CYS A 137 -15.95 4.18 1.49
C CYS A 137 -16.00 2.89 0.65
N LYS A 138 -15.38 1.82 1.18
CA LYS A 138 -15.43 0.51 0.54
C LYS A 138 -16.87 0.01 0.45
N GLY A 139 -17.29 -0.41 -0.76
CA GLY A 139 -18.66 -0.84 -1.05
C GLY A 139 -19.58 0.26 -1.55
N ASP A 140 -19.22 1.54 -1.42
CA ASP A 140 -19.97 2.63 -2.03
C ASP A 140 -19.87 2.57 -3.55
N PRO A 141 -20.96 2.89 -4.28
CA PRO A 141 -20.94 2.89 -5.73
C PRO A 141 -19.93 3.88 -6.27
N THR A 142 -19.11 3.44 -7.21
CA THR A 142 -18.19 4.34 -7.94
C THR A 142 -19.01 5.23 -8.87
N PRO A 143 -18.86 6.57 -8.79
CA PRO A 143 -19.51 7.48 -9.72
C PRO A 143 -19.13 7.13 -11.16
N ALA A 144 -20.09 7.24 -12.08
CA ALA A 144 -19.78 7.12 -13.49
C ALA A 144 -18.69 8.14 -13.86
N PRO A 145 -17.74 7.81 -14.76
CA PRO A 145 -16.76 8.76 -15.22
C PRO A 145 -17.49 10.01 -15.72
N GLU A 146 -17.15 11.19 -15.18
CA GLU A 146 -17.71 12.43 -15.70
C GLU A 146 -17.41 12.48 -17.21
N PRO A 147 -18.42 12.78 -18.05
CA PRO A 147 -18.17 12.96 -19.47
C PRO A 147 -17.06 13.99 -19.60
N LYS A 148 -15.94 13.62 -20.22
CA LYS A 148 -14.89 14.58 -20.54
C LYS A 148 -15.53 15.63 -21.41
N GLU A 149 -15.85 16.78 -20.83
CA GLU A 149 -16.31 17.94 -21.58
C GLU A 149 -15.19 18.23 -22.56
N GLN A 150 -15.43 17.89 -23.83
CA GLN A 150 -14.49 18.14 -24.90
C GLN A 150 -14.33 19.65 -24.95
N SER A 151 -13.28 20.15 -24.30
CA SER A 151 -12.84 21.54 -24.39
C SER A 151 -12.70 21.84 -25.88
N ALA A 152 -13.72 22.48 -26.43
CA ALA A 152 -13.67 23.02 -27.77
C ALA A 152 -12.55 24.05 -27.79
N ARG A 153 -11.50 23.71 -28.54
CA ARG A 153 -10.46 24.55 -29.16
C ARG A 153 -10.20 25.92 -28.54
#